data_AF-A0A2N3W8G9-F1
#
_entry.id   AF-A0A2N3W8G9-F1
#
_cell.length_a   1.000
_cell.length_b   1.000
_cell.length_c   1.000
_cell.angle_alpha   90.00
_cell.angle_beta   90.00
_cell.angle_gamma   90.00
#
_symmetry.space_group_name_H-M   'P 1'
#
loop_
_entity.id
_entity.type
_entity.pdbx_description
1 polymer ?
#
loop_
_entity_poly.entity_id
_entity_poly.type
_entity_poly.pdbx_seq_one_letter_code
_entity_poly.pdbx_strand_id
1 'polypeptide(L)'
;MKSIDHQLRAGSDPPMYLLGIGDQGNGRAIVSYGDPDTAKNVSAYVPGLGTKLDEHFANNDLKRARDTAVGARFADPGNPTASIVWLGYDAPQFSSEKFLELNKLAENFAVMGDQDAKAGASAYNQFMAGISATHENGDPHVTAIGHSYGSLTVGLAAQQHGGIPGADDIILVGSPGTEAKTADALGVGRNHVYVGAAKNDIVTQLPSKTQVSGTTAGTLLAGPGLGGYLGHKIGEVVDGPDQLYFGTDPASHEFGAQRFATGDGPPLIDRGQLLASIMDGDMDELPSPDVSAHSHYFDPDEDPVSARNIARVVAGKGNEIDHEEPR
;
A
#
# COMPACT_ATOMS: atom_id res chain seq x y z
N MET A 1 -16.03 13.30 7.72
CA MET A 1 -17.49 13.18 8.02
C MET A 1 -18.41 13.92 7.05
N LYS A 2 -18.43 15.27 7.03
CA LYS A 2 -19.33 16.02 6.13
C LYS A 2 -19.14 15.67 4.64
N SER A 3 -17.91 15.40 4.21
CA SER A 3 -17.61 14.98 2.83
C SER A 3 -18.21 13.61 2.49
N ILE A 4 -18.12 12.62 3.39
CA ILE A 4 -18.73 11.29 3.18
C ILE A 4 -20.26 11.38 3.08
N ASP A 5 -20.91 12.09 4.01
CA ASP A 5 -22.38 12.31 3.95
C ASP A 5 -22.79 13.03 2.65
N HIS A 6 -22.00 14.01 2.20
CA HIS A 6 -22.24 14.70 0.94
C HIS A 6 -22.14 13.76 -0.26
N GLN A 7 -21.07 12.95 -0.35
CA GLN A 7 -20.88 11.99 -1.45
C GLN A 7 -21.98 10.92 -1.48
N LEU A 8 -22.35 10.36 -0.31
CA LEU A 8 -23.46 9.40 -0.19
C LEU A 8 -24.79 9.96 -0.72
N ARG A 9 -25.09 11.23 -0.40
CA ARG A 9 -26.33 11.90 -0.83
C ARG A 9 -26.32 12.31 -2.30
N ALA A 10 -25.15 12.68 -2.83
CA ALA A 10 -25.00 13.02 -4.23
C ALA A 10 -25.24 11.80 -5.13
N GLY A 11 -24.95 10.60 -4.62
CA GLY A 11 -24.99 9.36 -5.36
C GLY A 11 -23.76 9.21 -6.27
N SER A 12 -23.44 7.97 -6.60
CA SER A 12 -22.30 7.62 -7.44
C SER A 12 -22.63 6.40 -8.29
N ASP A 13 -21.88 6.24 -9.39
CA ASP A 13 -21.79 4.99 -10.12
C ASP A 13 -20.31 4.54 -10.10
N PRO A 14 -19.99 3.38 -9.48
CA PRO A 14 -20.85 2.47 -8.72
C PRO A 14 -21.49 3.11 -7.46
N PRO A 15 -22.61 2.59 -6.93
CA PRO A 15 -23.26 3.14 -5.72
C PRO A 15 -22.34 3.04 -4.49
N MET A 16 -22.35 4.08 -3.66
CA MET A 16 -21.53 4.17 -2.44
C MET A 16 -22.31 3.68 -1.22
N TYR A 17 -21.70 2.84 -0.39
CA TYR A 17 -22.26 2.29 0.85
C TYR A 17 -21.33 2.59 2.03
N LEU A 18 -21.91 2.99 3.16
CA LEU A 18 -21.19 3.12 4.43
C LEU A 18 -21.38 1.84 5.26
N LEU A 19 -20.33 1.05 5.42
CA LEU A 19 -20.37 -0.24 6.13
C LEU A 19 -20.03 -0.10 7.61
N GLY A 20 -19.23 0.90 7.96
CA GLY A 20 -18.77 1.09 9.33
C GLY A 20 -18.25 2.50 9.57
N ILE A 21 -18.45 2.98 10.79
CA ILE A 21 -17.98 4.29 11.21
C ILE A 21 -17.71 4.32 12.71
N GLY A 22 -16.70 5.08 13.11
CA GLY A 22 -16.30 5.17 14.51
C GLY A 22 -15.48 6.42 14.80
N ASP A 23 -15.55 6.89 16.04
CA ASP A 23 -14.80 8.02 16.58
C ASP A 23 -13.55 7.60 17.35
N GLN A 24 -13.24 6.30 17.40
CA GLN A 24 -12.06 5.79 18.08
C GLN A 24 -10.78 6.26 17.38
N GLY A 25 -9.77 6.62 18.19
CA GLY A 25 -8.45 7.06 17.75
C GLY A 25 -8.51 8.18 16.71
N ASN A 26 -8.04 7.93 15.48
CA ASN A 26 -8.01 8.94 14.40
C ASN A 26 -9.30 9.01 13.56
N GLY A 27 -10.36 8.35 14.02
CA GLY A 27 -11.60 8.18 13.30
C GLY A 27 -11.52 7.01 12.32
N ARG A 28 -12.61 6.25 12.22
CA ARG A 28 -12.72 5.04 11.40
C ARG A 28 -13.84 5.19 10.41
N ALA A 29 -13.61 4.73 9.19
CA ALA A 29 -14.63 4.67 8.15
C ALA A 29 -14.38 3.47 7.24
N ILE A 30 -15.44 2.72 6.97
CA ILE A 30 -15.43 1.63 6.01
C ILE A 30 -16.49 1.94 4.97
N VAL A 31 -16.05 2.12 3.73
CA VAL A 31 -16.90 2.54 2.61
C VAL A 31 -16.70 1.58 1.45
N SER A 32 -17.79 1.18 0.81
CA SER A 32 -17.77 0.38 -0.41
C SER A 32 -18.31 1.17 -1.59
N TYR A 33 -17.74 0.97 -2.77
CA TYR A 33 -18.34 1.28 -4.06
C TYR A 33 -18.80 -0.02 -4.70
N GLY A 34 -20.11 -0.19 -4.86
CA GLY A 34 -20.76 -1.49 -5.13
C GLY A 34 -21.17 -2.19 -3.83
N ASP A 35 -22.12 -3.12 -3.93
CA ASP A 35 -22.63 -3.90 -2.81
C ASP A 35 -21.75 -5.14 -2.58
N PRO A 36 -20.98 -5.20 -1.47
CA PRO A 36 -20.07 -6.30 -1.22
C PRO A 36 -20.76 -7.60 -0.81
N ASP A 37 -22.06 -7.58 -0.48
CA ASP A 37 -22.80 -8.81 -0.13
C ASP A 37 -23.26 -9.56 -1.39
N THR A 38 -23.43 -8.86 -2.52
CA THR A 38 -23.96 -9.46 -3.76
C THR A 38 -22.96 -9.51 -4.92
N ALA A 39 -21.84 -8.78 -4.81
CA ALA A 39 -20.84 -8.73 -5.87
C ALA A 39 -20.10 -10.06 -6.11
N LYS A 40 -19.84 -10.41 -7.37
CA LYS A 40 -18.97 -11.55 -7.71
C LYS A 40 -17.50 -11.21 -7.44
N ASN A 41 -17.09 -9.97 -7.69
CA ASN A 41 -15.72 -9.51 -7.46
C ASN A 41 -15.71 -8.52 -6.29
N VAL A 42 -14.98 -8.82 -5.22
CA VAL A 42 -14.90 -7.96 -4.03
C VAL A 42 -13.44 -7.63 -3.74
N SER A 43 -13.12 -6.35 -3.59
CA SER A 43 -11.80 -5.93 -3.08
C SER A 43 -11.93 -5.22 -1.75
N ALA A 44 -10.98 -5.45 -0.85
CA ALA A 44 -10.86 -4.76 0.43
C ALA A 44 -9.46 -4.16 0.56
N TYR A 45 -9.41 -2.83 0.54
CA TYR A 45 -8.19 -2.03 0.56
C TYR A 45 -7.88 -1.49 1.95
N VAL A 46 -6.65 -1.74 2.42
CA VAL A 46 -6.10 -1.19 3.67
C VAL A 46 -5.11 -0.07 3.32
N PRO A 47 -5.39 1.17 3.74
CA PRO A 47 -4.53 2.31 3.45
C PRO A 47 -3.26 2.33 4.34
N GLY A 48 -2.29 3.11 3.88
CA GLY A 48 -0.99 3.30 4.51
C GLY A 48 -0.98 4.22 5.73
N LEU A 49 0.24 4.57 6.16
CA LEU A 49 0.51 5.50 7.26
C LEU A 49 -0.24 6.82 7.07
N GLY A 50 -0.48 7.54 8.18
CA GLY A 50 -1.01 8.91 8.16
C GLY A 50 -2.47 9.03 7.72
N THR A 51 -3.09 7.93 7.31
CA THR A 51 -4.50 7.89 6.97
C THR A 51 -5.32 8.14 8.25
N LYS A 52 -6.21 9.11 8.17
CA LYS A 52 -7.15 9.49 9.23
C LYS A 52 -8.45 9.91 8.58
N LEU A 53 -9.53 9.96 9.36
CA LEU A 53 -10.83 10.34 8.83
C LEU A 53 -10.93 11.85 8.59
N ASP A 54 -10.32 12.34 7.50
CA ASP A 54 -10.25 13.75 7.12
C ASP A 54 -10.64 13.98 5.64
N GLU A 55 -10.35 15.18 5.14
CA GLU A 55 -10.61 15.56 3.75
C GLU A 55 -9.70 14.81 2.77
N HIS A 56 -8.46 14.49 3.16
CA HIS A 56 -7.54 13.73 2.33
C HIS A 56 -8.07 12.31 2.09
N PHE A 57 -8.52 11.62 3.14
CA PHE A 57 -9.17 10.31 3.00
C PHE A 57 -10.40 10.37 2.09
N ALA A 58 -11.25 11.40 2.29
CA ALA A 58 -12.48 11.54 1.54
C ALA A 58 -12.27 11.84 0.05
N ASN A 59 -11.15 12.48 -0.31
CA ASN A 59 -10.84 12.85 -1.68
C ASN A 59 -9.95 11.83 -2.40
N ASN A 60 -9.07 11.15 -1.67
CA ASN A 60 -8.07 10.24 -2.25
C ASN A 60 -8.44 8.78 -2.04
N ASP A 61 -8.54 8.30 -0.80
CA ASP A 61 -8.79 6.87 -0.56
C ASP A 61 -10.15 6.42 -1.08
N LEU A 62 -11.20 7.23 -0.89
CA LEU A 62 -12.50 6.93 -1.50
C LEU A 62 -12.44 6.93 -3.03
N LYS A 63 -11.66 7.82 -3.63
CA LYS A 63 -11.42 7.81 -5.09
C LYS A 63 -10.71 6.53 -5.50
N ARG A 64 -9.71 6.04 -4.75
CA ARG A 64 -9.00 4.78 -5.05
C ARG A 64 -9.95 3.59 -5.12
N ALA A 65 -10.84 3.41 -4.14
CA ALA A 65 -11.83 2.33 -4.21
C ALA A 65 -12.80 2.51 -5.37
N ARG A 66 -13.26 3.74 -5.61
CA ARG A 66 -14.14 4.03 -6.76
C ARG A 66 -13.48 3.65 -8.08
N ASP A 67 -12.26 4.12 -8.31
CA ASP A 67 -11.51 3.87 -9.54
C ASP A 67 -11.17 2.38 -9.69
N THR A 68 -10.84 1.69 -8.59
CA THR A 68 -10.67 0.23 -8.58
C THR A 68 -11.96 -0.48 -9.00
N ALA A 69 -13.11 -0.11 -8.43
CA ALA A 69 -14.40 -0.70 -8.79
C ALA A 69 -14.78 -0.42 -10.26
N VAL A 70 -14.51 0.78 -10.77
CA VAL A 70 -14.74 1.14 -12.19
C VAL A 70 -13.83 0.31 -13.10
N GLY A 71 -12.54 0.23 -12.79
CA GLY A 71 -11.57 -0.54 -13.57
C GLY A 71 -11.92 -2.03 -13.61
N ALA A 72 -12.28 -2.62 -12.47
CA ALA A 72 -12.66 -4.03 -12.40
C ALA A 72 -13.98 -4.32 -13.13
N ARG A 73 -14.97 -3.42 -13.09
CA ARG A 73 -16.18 -3.51 -13.94
C ARG A 73 -15.87 -3.43 -15.43
N PHE A 74 -14.84 -2.66 -15.81
CA PHE A 74 -14.38 -2.62 -17.20
C PHE A 74 -13.70 -3.93 -17.60
N ALA A 75 -12.90 -4.51 -16.71
CA ALA A 75 -12.23 -5.79 -16.93
C ALA A 75 -13.23 -6.97 -17.00
N ASP A 76 -14.29 -6.95 -16.20
CA ASP A 76 -15.33 -7.98 -16.15
C ASP A 76 -16.75 -7.41 -16.13
N PRO A 77 -17.25 -6.91 -17.27
CA PRO A 77 -18.53 -6.21 -17.35
C PRO A 77 -19.76 -7.09 -17.12
N GLY A 78 -19.59 -8.42 -17.11
CA GLY A 78 -20.68 -9.39 -16.91
C GLY A 78 -21.02 -9.63 -15.44
N ASN A 79 -20.18 -9.18 -14.51
CA ASN A 79 -20.27 -9.53 -13.09
C ASN A 79 -20.28 -8.29 -12.20
N PRO A 80 -21.14 -8.23 -11.16
CA PRO A 80 -21.14 -7.11 -10.24
C PRO A 80 -19.83 -7.09 -9.43
N THR A 81 -19.31 -5.89 -9.19
CA THR A 81 -18.05 -5.66 -8.47
C THR A 81 -18.25 -4.69 -7.33
N ALA A 82 -17.61 -4.95 -6.19
CA ALA A 82 -17.51 -4.06 -5.05
C ALA A 82 -16.04 -3.78 -4.69
N SER A 83 -15.73 -2.53 -4.33
CA SER A 83 -14.41 -2.16 -3.80
C SER A 83 -14.55 -1.37 -2.52
N ILE A 84 -13.94 -1.88 -1.46
CA ILE A 84 -14.04 -1.38 -0.10
C ILE A 84 -12.75 -0.67 0.28
N VAL A 85 -12.85 0.54 0.82
CA VAL A 85 -11.79 1.12 1.66
C VAL A 85 -12.06 0.78 3.11
N TRP A 86 -11.08 0.19 3.78
CA TRP A 86 -11.15 -0.19 5.18
C TRP A 86 -10.17 0.64 6.02
N LEU A 87 -10.66 1.74 6.61
CA LEU A 87 -9.95 2.46 7.67
C LEU A 87 -10.49 2.01 9.03
N GLY A 88 -10.14 0.78 9.42
CA GLY A 88 -10.64 0.14 10.65
C GLY A 88 -9.63 0.10 11.81
N TYR A 89 -8.42 0.64 11.63
CA TYR A 89 -7.36 0.66 12.62
C TYR A 89 -6.72 2.04 12.74
N ASP A 90 -6.01 2.26 13.84
CA ASP A 90 -5.31 3.50 14.10
C ASP A 90 -3.98 3.49 13.34
N ALA A 91 -4.02 3.87 12.06
CA ALA A 91 -2.81 4.02 11.26
C ALA A 91 -1.87 5.03 11.96
N PRO A 92 -0.57 4.71 12.12
CA PRO A 92 0.36 5.61 12.78
C PRO A 92 0.36 6.99 12.11
N GLN A 93 0.24 8.05 12.91
CA GLN A 93 0.13 9.42 12.42
C GLN A 93 1.50 10.04 12.23
N PHE A 94 1.70 10.68 11.08
CA PHE A 94 2.88 11.49 10.78
C PHE A 94 2.45 12.80 10.10
N SER A 95 3.25 13.87 10.26
CA SER A 95 3.04 15.09 9.47
C SER A 95 3.66 14.90 8.09
N SER A 96 2.96 15.29 7.03
CA SER A 96 3.47 15.20 5.64
C SER A 96 4.86 15.81 5.48
N GLU A 97 5.15 16.88 6.22
CA GLU A 97 6.48 17.52 6.33
C GLU A 97 7.60 16.55 6.75
N LYS A 98 7.32 15.60 7.67
CA LYS A 98 8.30 14.61 8.14
C LYS A 98 8.48 13.42 7.20
N PHE A 99 7.51 13.16 6.31
CA PHE A 99 7.65 12.14 5.27
C PHE A 99 8.51 12.64 4.11
N LEU A 100 8.44 13.95 3.83
CA LEU A 100 9.30 14.63 2.87
C LEU A 100 10.75 14.76 3.38
N GLU A 101 11.00 14.59 4.68
CA GLU A 101 12.36 14.41 5.22
C GLU A 101 12.89 13.00 4.91
N LEU A 102 13.33 12.81 3.67
CA LEU A 102 13.78 11.54 3.10
C LEU A 102 14.81 10.78 3.96
N ASN A 103 15.70 11.52 4.64
CA ASN A 103 16.72 10.97 5.51
C ASN A 103 16.17 10.35 6.81
N LYS A 104 14.89 10.58 7.13
CA LYS A 104 14.24 10.05 8.34
C LYS A 104 13.16 9.03 8.04
N LEU A 105 12.90 8.67 6.78
CA LEU A 105 11.79 7.76 6.47
C LEU A 105 11.95 6.41 7.19
N ALA A 106 13.15 5.82 7.16
CA ALA A 106 13.43 4.59 7.88
C ALA A 106 13.39 4.76 9.43
N GLU A 107 13.85 5.90 9.94
CA GLU A 107 13.74 6.23 11.37
C GLU A 107 12.27 6.39 11.80
N ASN A 108 11.44 6.98 10.95
CA ASN A 108 10.01 7.13 11.18
C ASN A 108 9.37 5.73 11.31
N PHE A 109 9.65 4.81 10.38
CA PHE A 109 9.18 3.41 10.49
C PHE A 109 9.72 2.70 11.73
N ALA A 110 10.93 3.05 12.20
CA ALA A 110 11.47 2.54 13.46
C ALA A 110 10.73 3.04 14.69
N VAL A 111 10.35 4.31 14.72
CA VAL A 111 9.56 4.89 15.80
C VAL A 111 8.14 4.31 15.82
N MET A 112 7.55 4.08 14.65
CA MET A 112 6.19 3.53 14.52
C MET A 112 6.12 2.04 14.90
N GLY A 113 7.09 1.25 14.45
CA GLY A 113 7.11 -0.19 14.68
C GLY A 113 5.96 -0.93 13.97
N ASP A 114 5.63 -2.12 14.46
CA ASP A 114 4.65 -3.04 13.86
C ASP A 114 3.36 -3.19 14.69
N GLN A 115 3.24 -2.48 15.82
CA GLN A 115 2.18 -2.70 16.81
C GLN A 115 0.79 -2.36 16.25
N ASP A 116 0.67 -1.21 15.58
CA ASP A 116 -0.59 -0.77 14.97
C ASP A 116 -0.99 -1.69 13.82
N ALA A 117 -0.03 -2.15 13.01
CA ALA A 117 -0.29 -3.14 11.97
C ALA A 117 -0.74 -4.50 12.53
N LYS A 118 -0.17 -4.97 13.66
CA LYS A 118 -0.60 -6.22 14.33
C LYS A 118 -2.02 -6.11 14.89
N ALA A 119 -2.36 -4.97 15.49
CA ALA A 119 -3.72 -4.70 15.94
C ALA A 119 -4.70 -4.61 14.75
N GLY A 120 -4.30 -3.88 13.71
CA GLY A 120 -5.04 -3.75 12.46
C GLY A 120 -5.27 -5.07 11.76
N ALA A 121 -4.29 -5.97 11.73
CA ALA A 121 -4.38 -7.28 11.10
C ALA A 121 -5.51 -8.13 11.70
N SER A 122 -5.62 -8.12 13.03
CA SER A 122 -6.66 -8.86 13.74
C SER A 122 -8.05 -8.26 13.49
N ALA A 123 -8.16 -6.93 13.48
CA ALA A 123 -9.40 -6.23 13.17
C ALA A 123 -9.81 -6.41 11.69
N TYR A 124 -8.85 -6.44 10.78
CA TYR A 124 -9.07 -6.68 9.36
C TYR A 124 -9.59 -8.08 9.10
N ASN A 125 -9.01 -9.12 9.73
CA ASN A 125 -9.53 -10.48 9.64
C ASN A 125 -10.96 -10.61 10.18
N GLN A 126 -11.31 -9.91 11.26
CA GLN A 126 -12.68 -9.87 11.76
C GLN A 126 -13.64 -9.21 10.76
N PHE A 127 -13.21 -8.13 10.11
CA PHE A 127 -13.99 -7.48 9.05
C PHE A 127 -14.19 -8.41 7.85
N MET A 128 -13.12 -9.06 7.36
CA MET A 128 -13.17 -9.99 6.24
C MET A 128 -14.04 -11.23 6.55
N ALA A 129 -13.99 -11.73 7.80
CA ALA A 129 -14.93 -12.78 8.26
C ALA A 129 -16.39 -12.31 8.20
N GLY A 130 -16.64 -11.04 8.53
CA GLY A 130 -17.97 -10.42 8.39
C GLY A 130 -18.45 -10.41 6.95
N ILE A 131 -17.61 -9.91 6.02
CA ILE A 131 -17.91 -9.91 4.58
C ILE A 131 -18.18 -11.34 4.08
N SER A 132 -17.32 -12.30 4.44
CA SER A 132 -17.51 -13.70 4.05
C SER A 132 -18.80 -14.32 4.62
N ALA A 133 -19.23 -13.89 5.81
CA ALA A 133 -20.44 -14.42 6.46
C ALA A 133 -21.75 -13.83 5.92
N THR A 134 -21.73 -12.60 5.41
CA THR A 134 -22.91 -11.92 4.84
C THR A 134 -23.04 -12.15 3.34
N HIS A 135 -21.99 -12.64 2.69
CA HIS A 135 -21.95 -12.80 1.25
C HIS A 135 -23.04 -13.76 0.71
N GLU A 136 -23.79 -13.29 -0.28
CA GLU A 136 -24.90 -14.00 -0.91
C GLU A 136 -24.48 -14.76 -2.19
N ASN A 137 -23.34 -14.42 -2.79
CA ASN A 137 -22.78 -15.19 -3.90
C ASN A 137 -22.19 -16.52 -3.38
N GLY A 138 -22.45 -17.62 -4.08
CA GLY A 138 -21.94 -18.94 -3.66
C GLY A 138 -20.44 -19.12 -3.85
N ASP A 139 -19.79 -18.23 -4.63
CA ASP A 139 -18.38 -18.29 -4.99
C ASP A 139 -17.89 -16.87 -5.34
N PRO A 140 -17.74 -15.94 -4.38
CA PRO A 140 -17.10 -14.66 -4.67
C PRO A 140 -15.63 -14.84 -5.03
N HIS A 141 -15.09 -13.93 -5.83
CA HIS A 141 -13.66 -13.69 -5.97
C HIS A 141 -13.28 -12.50 -5.07
N VAL A 142 -12.47 -12.74 -4.04
CA VAL A 142 -12.13 -11.73 -3.03
C VAL A 142 -10.64 -11.41 -3.06
N THR A 143 -10.32 -10.13 -3.19
CA THR A 143 -8.94 -9.63 -3.21
C THR A 143 -8.66 -8.72 -2.01
N ALA A 144 -7.68 -9.09 -1.18
CA ALA A 144 -7.16 -8.21 -0.13
C ALA A 144 -6.04 -7.32 -0.69
N ILE A 145 -6.13 -6.01 -0.49
CA ILE A 145 -5.17 -5.04 -1.04
C ILE A 145 -4.53 -4.27 0.10
N GLY A 146 -3.20 -4.29 0.16
CA GLY A 146 -2.43 -3.50 1.11
C GLY A 146 -1.53 -2.50 0.41
N HIS A 147 -1.65 -1.23 0.79
CA HIS A 147 -0.80 -0.16 0.27
C HIS A 147 0.09 0.43 1.36
N SER A 148 1.38 0.61 1.06
CA SER A 148 2.33 1.18 2.03
C SER A 148 2.30 0.38 3.34
N TYR A 149 2.18 1.02 4.51
CA TYR A 149 2.02 0.30 5.79
C TYR A 149 0.76 -0.58 5.88
N GLY A 150 -0.25 -0.35 5.04
CA GLY A 150 -1.37 -1.26 4.87
C GLY A 150 -0.95 -2.63 4.32
N SER A 151 0.13 -2.71 3.55
CA SER A 151 0.70 -4.00 3.09
C SER A 151 1.26 -4.83 4.25
N LEU A 152 1.86 -4.18 5.26
CA LEU A 152 2.28 -4.83 6.49
C LEU A 152 1.06 -5.37 7.25
N THR A 153 0.01 -4.56 7.39
CA THR A 153 -1.25 -4.97 8.04
C THR A 153 -1.89 -6.17 7.35
N VAL A 154 -2.01 -6.15 6.02
CA VAL A 154 -2.54 -7.28 5.22
C VAL A 154 -1.63 -8.51 5.32
N GLY A 155 -0.31 -8.31 5.23
CA GLY A 155 0.66 -9.39 5.36
C GLY A 155 0.63 -10.09 6.72
N LEU A 156 0.48 -9.31 7.80
CA LEU A 156 0.30 -9.84 9.15
C LEU A 156 -1.05 -10.54 9.32
N ALA A 157 -2.12 -10.03 8.71
CA ALA A 157 -3.45 -10.65 8.72
C ALA A 157 -3.42 -12.02 8.03
N ALA A 158 -2.76 -12.11 6.88
CA ALA A 158 -2.55 -13.33 6.11
C ALA A 158 -1.73 -14.41 6.84
N GLN A 159 -0.80 -14.00 7.70
CA GLN A 159 0.02 -14.91 8.50
C GLN A 159 -0.68 -15.40 9.79
N GLN A 160 -1.86 -14.88 10.13
CA GLN A 160 -2.65 -15.41 11.25
C GLN A 160 -3.19 -16.81 10.93
N HIS A 161 -3.49 -17.57 11.98
CA HIS A 161 -4.03 -18.91 11.82
C HIS A 161 -5.34 -18.89 11.00
N GLY A 162 -5.34 -19.56 9.86
CA GLY A 162 -6.47 -19.63 8.93
C GLY A 162 -6.44 -18.60 7.80
N GLY A 163 -5.42 -17.73 7.74
CA GLY A 163 -5.30 -16.71 6.70
C GLY A 163 -6.34 -15.59 6.80
N ILE A 164 -6.45 -14.78 5.75
CA ILE A 164 -7.51 -13.78 5.63
C ILE A 164 -8.80 -14.51 5.20
N PRO A 165 -9.89 -14.45 5.98
CA PRO A 165 -11.13 -15.16 5.66
C PRO A 165 -11.68 -14.77 4.29
N GLY A 166 -11.88 -15.79 3.44
CA GLY A 166 -12.48 -15.65 2.12
C GLY A 166 -11.59 -15.04 1.05
N ALA A 167 -10.36 -14.61 1.34
CA ALA A 167 -9.48 -14.01 0.34
C ALA A 167 -8.91 -15.07 -0.62
N ASP A 168 -9.05 -14.83 -1.92
CA ASP A 168 -8.48 -15.63 -3.01
C ASP A 168 -7.14 -15.07 -3.48
N ASP A 169 -7.03 -13.74 -3.55
CA ASP A 169 -5.86 -13.02 -4.02
C ASP A 169 -5.40 -11.95 -3.01
N ILE A 170 -4.11 -11.65 -3.03
CA ILE A 170 -3.49 -10.54 -2.28
C ILE A 170 -2.74 -9.62 -3.23
N ILE A 171 -2.97 -8.31 -3.13
CA ILE A 171 -2.20 -7.29 -3.83
C ILE A 171 -1.41 -6.45 -2.81
N LEU A 172 -0.11 -6.28 -3.05
CA LEU A 172 0.77 -5.42 -2.25
C LEU A 172 1.36 -4.34 -3.15
N VAL A 173 1.05 -3.07 -2.88
CA VAL A 173 1.57 -1.94 -3.66
C VAL A 173 2.33 -0.95 -2.80
N GLY A 174 3.48 -0.48 -3.28
CA GLY A 174 4.33 0.44 -2.52
C GLY A 174 4.77 -0.14 -1.16
N SER A 175 4.99 -1.44 -1.07
CA SER A 175 5.16 -2.14 0.21
C SER A 175 6.53 -1.88 0.85
N PRO A 176 6.63 -1.55 2.14
CA PRO A 176 7.89 -1.58 2.91
C PRO A 176 8.24 -2.98 3.46
N GLY A 177 7.51 -4.02 3.06
CA GLY A 177 7.61 -5.40 3.58
C GLY A 177 6.34 -5.83 4.34
N THR A 178 6.23 -7.14 4.58
CA THR A 178 5.01 -7.78 5.15
C THR A 178 5.28 -8.64 6.39
N GLU A 179 6.52 -8.69 6.85
CA GLU A 179 7.09 -9.64 7.82
C GLU A 179 7.08 -11.12 7.37
N ALA A 180 6.43 -11.43 6.24
CA ALA A 180 6.54 -12.73 5.61
C ALA A 180 7.88 -12.87 4.88
N LYS A 181 8.45 -14.08 4.91
CA LYS A 181 9.69 -14.38 4.17
C LYS A 181 9.44 -14.63 2.68
N THR A 182 8.30 -15.23 2.36
CA THR A 182 7.91 -15.62 0.99
C THR A 182 6.41 -15.39 0.78
N ALA A 183 5.99 -15.26 -0.47
CA ALA A 183 4.59 -15.11 -0.85
C ALA A 183 3.71 -16.29 -0.41
N ASP A 184 4.24 -17.53 -0.36
CA ASP A 184 3.48 -18.69 0.15
C ASP A 184 3.06 -18.54 1.60
N ALA A 185 3.79 -17.77 2.41
CA ALA A 185 3.45 -17.53 3.81
C ALA A 185 2.21 -16.64 3.98
N LEU A 186 1.69 -16.05 2.90
CA LEU A 186 0.46 -15.25 2.91
C LEU A 186 -0.82 -16.08 2.72
N GLY A 187 -0.73 -17.40 2.66
CA GLY A 187 -1.88 -18.30 2.79
C GLY A 187 -2.78 -18.47 1.55
N VAL A 188 -2.67 -17.59 0.54
CA VAL A 188 -3.40 -17.70 -0.75
C VAL A 188 -2.60 -18.47 -1.82
N GLY A 189 -1.33 -18.80 -1.54
CA GLY A 189 -0.39 -19.40 -2.49
C GLY A 189 0.31 -18.34 -3.36
N ARG A 190 1.59 -18.54 -3.66
CA ARG A 190 2.43 -17.49 -4.28
C ARG A 190 1.94 -16.95 -5.63
N ASN A 191 1.20 -17.75 -6.40
CA ASN A 191 0.65 -17.36 -7.70
C ASN A 191 -0.58 -16.43 -7.58
N HIS A 192 -1.11 -16.28 -6.37
CA HIS A 192 -2.23 -15.43 -6.00
C HIS A 192 -1.78 -14.22 -5.15
N VAL A 193 -0.47 -13.99 -5.08
CA VAL A 193 0.11 -12.80 -4.46
C VAL A 193 0.69 -11.94 -5.58
N TYR A 194 0.20 -10.72 -5.70
CA TYR A 194 0.57 -9.77 -6.74
C TYR A 194 1.25 -8.55 -6.13
N VAL A 195 2.26 -8.01 -6.80
CA VAL A 195 3.05 -6.89 -6.29
C VAL A 195 3.27 -5.81 -7.35
N GLY A 196 2.99 -4.57 -6.97
CA GLY A 196 3.34 -3.38 -7.74
C GLY A 196 4.35 -2.52 -6.98
N ALA A 197 5.46 -2.20 -7.62
CA ALA A 197 6.53 -1.42 -7.00
C ALA A 197 7.15 -0.48 -8.04
N ALA A 198 6.63 0.75 -8.08
CA ALA A 198 7.06 1.80 -8.98
C ALA A 198 8.53 2.15 -8.74
N LYS A 199 9.23 2.45 -9.83
CA LYS A 199 10.68 2.70 -9.81
C LYS A 199 11.06 3.89 -8.92
N ASN A 200 10.26 4.96 -8.94
CA ASN A 200 10.51 6.16 -8.13
C ASN A 200 9.78 6.14 -6.78
N ASP A 201 9.17 5.00 -6.39
CA ASP A 201 8.59 4.85 -5.06
C ASP A 201 9.69 4.58 -4.02
N ILE A 202 9.94 5.59 -3.19
CA ILE A 202 10.94 5.59 -2.13
C ILE A 202 10.65 4.59 -1.01
N VAL A 203 9.39 4.19 -0.80
CA VAL A 203 9.01 3.24 0.26
C VAL A 203 9.45 1.83 -0.12
N THR A 204 9.41 1.49 -1.41
CA THR A 204 9.90 0.20 -1.94
C THR A 204 11.43 0.12 -1.99
N GLN A 205 12.13 1.17 -1.57
CA GLN A 205 13.59 1.28 -1.54
C GLN A 205 14.11 1.52 -0.11
N LEU A 206 13.25 1.30 0.89
CA LEU A 206 13.60 1.55 2.28
C LEU A 206 14.71 0.59 2.75
N PRO A 207 15.72 1.12 3.46
CA PRO A 207 16.73 0.26 4.05
C PRO A 207 16.11 -0.67 5.09
N SER A 208 16.69 -1.85 5.24
CA SER A 208 16.26 -2.84 6.22
C SER A 208 16.53 -2.40 7.67
N LYS A 209 15.87 -3.05 8.64
CA LYS A 209 16.13 -2.81 10.08
C LYS A 209 17.60 -2.99 10.46
N THR A 210 18.29 -3.99 9.89
CA THR A 210 19.72 -4.23 10.17
C THR A 210 20.59 -3.14 9.55
N GLN A 211 20.26 -2.65 8.35
CA GLN A 211 20.97 -1.53 7.74
C GLN A 211 20.81 -0.25 8.57
N VAL A 212 19.60 0.05 9.05
CA VAL A 212 19.33 1.21 9.93
C VAL A 212 20.10 1.07 11.24
N SER A 213 20.04 -0.10 11.88
CA SER A 213 20.72 -0.38 13.15
C SER A 213 22.25 -0.32 13.00
N GLY A 214 22.78 -0.91 11.93
CA GLY A 214 24.20 -0.89 11.61
C GLY A 214 24.71 0.52 11.35
N THR A 215 23.98 1.31 10.55
CA THR A 215 24.30 2.72 10.29
C THR A 215 24.30 3.55 11.57
N THR A 216 23.30 3.35 12.44
CA THR A 216 23.18 4.03 13.74
C THR A 216 24.35 3.66 14.67
N ALA A 217 24.64 2.36 14.81
CA ALA A 217 25.74 1.88 15.63
C ALA A 217 27.10 2.39 15.13
N GLY A 218 27.33 2.32 13.82
CA GLY A 218 28.54 2.87 13.19
C GLY A 218 28.70 4.37 13.44
N THR A 219 27.61 5.13 13.30
CA THR A 219 27.58 6.57 13.59
C THR A 219 27.93 6.88 15.04
N LEU A 220 27.41 6.12 16.01
CA LEU A 220 27.74 6.29 17.42
C LEU A 220 29.21 5.96 17.73
N LEU A 221 29.78 4.96 17.04
CA LEU A 221 31.14 4.48 17.29
C LEU A 221 32.22 5.36 16.63
N ALA A 222 31.97 5.89 15.43
CA ALA A 222 32.99 6.57 14.62
C ALA A 222 32.49 7.83 13.90
N GLY A 223 31.35 8.37 14.31
CA GLY A 223 30.77 9.61 13.78
C GLY A 223 29.98 9.42 12.47
N PRO A 224 29.20 10.44 12.07
CA PRO A 224 28.24 10.35 10.95
C PRO A 224 28.87 10.17 9.57
N GLY A 225 30.17 10.45 9.41
CA GLY A 225 30.90 10.20 8.18
C GLY A 225 31.33 8.73 8.06
N LEU A 226 32.57 8.44 8.45
CA LEU A 226 33.16 7.11 8.30
C LEU A 226 32.38 6.02 9.04
N GLY A 227 31.87 6.33 10.24
CA GLY A 227 31.08 5.39 11.04
C GLY A 227 29.76 5.00 10.39
N GLY A 228 28.99 5.99 9.92
CA GLY A 228 27.74 5.75 9.19
C GLY A 228 27.96 4.89 7.94
N TYR A 229 28.99 5.20 7.15
CA TYR A 229 29.32 4.43 5.93
C TYR A 229 29.71 2.97 6.24
N LEU A 230 30.59 2.72 7.22
CA LEU A 230 30.96 1.36 7.61
C LEU A 230 29.76 0.57 8.16
N GLY A 231 28.94 1.23 8.99
CA GLY A 231 27.73 0.64 9.56
C GLY A 231 26.73 0.20 8.51
N HIS A 232 26.51 1.03 7.49
CA HIS A 232 25.63 0.72 6.36
C HIS A 232 26.15 -0.47 5.54
N LYS A 233 27.45 -0.49 5.20
CA LYS A 233 28.07 -1.61 4.45
C LYS A 233 28.02 -2.93 5.20
N ILE A 234 28.20 -2.92 6.51
CA ILE A 234 28.02 -4.13 7.34
C ILE A 234 26.56 -4.59 7.29
N GLY A 235 25.61 -3.66 7.38
CA GLY A 235 24.18 -3.96 7.27
C GLY A 235 23.80 -4.59 5.93
N GLU A 236 24.29 -4.05 4.81
CA GLU A 236 24.08 -4.61 3.46
C GLU A 236 24.57 -6.06 3.35
N VAL A 237 25.76 -6.36 3.88
CA VAL A 237 26.36 -7.71 3.82
C VAL A 237 25.57 -8.72 4.66
N VAL A 238 24.93 -8.28 5.74
CA VAL A 238 24.21 -9.17 6.67
C VAL A 238 22.81 -9.53 6.16
N ASP A 239 22.06 -8.56 5.62
CA ASP A 239 20.66 -8.78 5.24
C ASP A 239 20.47 -9.23 3.79
N GLY A 240 21.46 -9.00 2.90
CA GLY A 240 21.28 -9.16 1.46
C GLY A 240 20.51 -8.00 0.82
N PRO A 241 20.46 -7.91 -0.52
CA PRO A 241 19.86 -6.78 -1.23
C PRO A 241 18.32 -6.76 -1.19
N ASP A 242 17.70 -7.90 -0.87
CA ASP A 242 16.25 -8.11 -1.03
C ASP A 242 15.45 -7.90 0.26
N GLN A 243 16.00 -7.18 1.24
CA GLN A 243 15.34 -6.89 2.51
C GLN A 243 14.95 -5.42 2.62
N LEU A 244 13.68 -5.19 2.93
CA LEU A 244 13.12 -3.90 3.31
C LEU A 244 12.96 -3.82 4.83
N TYR A 245 12.43 -2.69 5.30
CA TYR A 245 12.26 -2.41 6.72
C TYR A 245 11.44 -3.48 7.46
N PHE A 246 10.37 -4.00 6.83
CA PHE A 246 9.52 -5.05 7.40
C PHE A 246 9.73 -6.41 6.72
N GLY A 247 10.97 -6.78 6.40
CA GLY A 247 11.32 -8.11 5.87
C GLY A 247 11.56 -8.12 4.37
N THR A 248 11.46 -9.28 3.74
CA THR A 248 11.79 -9.48 2.32
C THR A 248 10.97 -8.53 1.42
N ASP A 249 11.62 -7.88 0.45
CA ASP A 249 10.98 -7.05 -0.57
C ASP A 249 9.95 -7.90 -1.34
N PRO A 250 8.66 -7.58 -1.29
CA PRO A 250 7.65 -8.33 -2.04
C PRO A 250 7.88 -8.36 -3.55
N ALA A 251 8.61 -7.39 -4.11
CA ALA A 251 8.95 -7.32 -5.53
C ALA A 251 10.20 -8.13 -5.90
N SER A 252 10.93 -8.68 -4.93
CA SER A 252 12.15 -9.46 -5.18
C SER A 252 11.86 -10.87 -5.69
N HIS A 253 12.83 -11.44 -6.40
CA HIS A 253 12.78 -12.85 -6.79
C HIS A 253 12.64 -13.80 -5.59
N GLU A 254 13.31 -13.51 -4.47
CA GLU A 254 13.30 -14.36 -3.27
C GLU A 254 11.94 -14.40 -2.57
N PHE A 255 11.14 -13.33 -2.64
CA PHE A 255 9.79 -13.35 -2.09
C PHE A 255 8.85 -14.23 -2.91
N GLY A 256 8.99 -14.20 -4.25
CA GLY A 256 8.31 -15.13 -5.16
C GLY A 256 6.86 -14.79 -5.51
N ALA A 257 6.44 -13.52 -5.37
CA ALA A 257 5.13 -13.04 -5.80
C ALA A 257 5.08 -12.74 -7.32
N GLN A 258 3.88 -12.58 -7.86
CA GLN A 258 3.63 -12.13 -9.23
C GLN A 258 3.80 -10.61 -9.33
N ARG A 259 4.97 -10.16 -9.78
CA ARG A 259 5.20 -8.72 -10.00
C ARG A 259 4.51 -8.26 -11.29
N PHE A 260 3.73 -7.19 -11.19
CA PHE A 260 3.09 -6.55 -12.34
C PHE A 260 3.76 -5.20 -12.66
N ALA A 261 3.67 -4.82 -13.93
CA ALA A 261 4.20 -3.56 -14.43
C ALA A 261 3.48 -2.36 -13.81
N THR A 262 4.26 -1.35 -13.46
CA THR A 262 3.79 -0.09 -12.89
C THR A 262 4.35 1.08 -13.68
N GLY A 263 3.71 2.24 -13.61
CA GLY A 263 4.34 3.48 -14.04
C GLY A 263 5.57 3.76 -13.17
N ASP A 264 6.60 4.37 -13.76
CA ASP A 264 7.81 4.75 -12.99
C ASP A 264 7.47 5.75 -11.86
N GLY A 265 6.38 6.52 -12.02
CA GLY A 265 6.04 7.69 -11.21
C GLY A 265 6.96 8.88 -11.47
N PRO A 266 6.61 10.10 -11.01
CA PRO A 266 7.51 11.23 -11.13
C PRO A 266 8.82 10.97 -10.36
N PRO A 267 9.97 11.45 -10.86
CA PRO A 267 11.23 11.33 -10.14
C PRO A 267 11.17 12.15 -8.85
N LEU A 268 11.85 11.65 -7.81
CA LEU A 268 11.89 12.30 -6.51
C LEU A 268 12.36 13.76 -6.55
N ILE A 269 13.26 14.10 -7.48
CA ILE A 269 13.69 15.47 -7.74
C ILE A 269 13.64 15.69 -9.25
N ASP A 270 12.89 16.71 -9.68
CA ASP A 270 12.92 17.17 -11.06
C ASP A 270 14.28 17.87 -11.32
N ARG A 271 15.16 17.16 -12.04
CA ARG A 271 16.50 17.68 -12.37
C ARG A 271 16.45 18.87 -13.32
N GLY A 272 15.43 18.97 -14.16
CA GLY A 272 15.23 20.11 -15.05
C GLY A 272 14.87 21.35 -14.25
N GLN A 273 13.91 21.22 -13.33
CA GLN A 273 13.52 22.30 -12.42
C GLN A 273 14.67 22.71 -11.50
N LEU A 274 15.42 21.73 -10.96
CA LEU A 274 16.60 22.01 -10.14
C LEU A 274 17.67 22.80 -10.90
N LEU A 275 17.97 22.38 -12.13
CA LEU A 275 18.93 23.09 -12.97
C LEU A 275 18.45 24.51 -13.30
N ALA A 276 17.15 24.69 -13.55
CA ALA A 276 16.57 26.01 -13.79
C ALA A 276 16.72 26.92 -12.56
N SER A 277 16.34 26.47 -11.35
CA SER A 277 16.52 27.23 -10.11
C SER A 277 18.00 27.63 -9.89
N ILE A 278 18.94 26.71 -10.16
CA ILE A 278 20.38 27.00 -10.06
C ILE A 278 20.82 28.05 -11.09
N MET A 279 20.33 27.97 -12.33
CA MET A 279 20.68 28.90 -13.41
C MET A 279 20.10 30.30 -13.17
N ASP A 280 18.90 30.38 -12.59
CA ASP A 280 18.22 31.64 -12.28
C ASP A 280 18.72 32.27 -10.97
N GLY A 281 19.59 31.57 -10.22
CA GLY A 281 20.13 32.02 -8.95
C GLY A 281 19.10 31.99 -7.80
N ASP A 282 17.97 31.33 -8.02
CA ASP A 282 16.89 31.20 -7.05
C ASP A 282 17.12 29.97 -6.17
N MET A 283 18.04 30.13 -5.22
CA MET A 283 18.43 29.08 -4.27
C MET A 283 17.45 28.97 -3.08
N ASP A 284 16.51 29.90 -2.95
CA ASP A 284 15.50 29.92 -1.89
C ASP A 284 14.27 29.07 -2.29
N GLU A 285 14.02 28.86 -3.60
CA GLU A 285 12.95 28.01 -4.15
C GLU A 285 13.50 26.77 -4.90
N LEU A 286 14.26 25.92 -4.20
CA LEU A 286 14.62 24.62 -4.75
C LEU A 286 13.39 23.71 -4.85
N PRO A 287 13.29 22.86 -5.90
CA PRO A 287 12.16 21.95 -6.06
C PRO A 287 12.06 21.01 -4.86
N SER A 288 10.85 20.92 -4.30
CA SER A 288 10.55 20.01 -3.20
C SER A 288 10.52 18.56 -3.69
N PRO A 289 10.89 17.58 -2.85
CA PRO A 289 10.82 16.17 -3.24
C PRO A 289 9.39 15.75 -3.63
N ASP A 290 9.24 15.08 -4.77
CA ASP A 290 7.98 14.51 -5.19
C ASP A 290 7.87 13.04 -4.75
N VAL A 291 6.94 12.77 -3.85
CA VAL A 291 6.67 11.43 -3.31
C VAL A 291 5.35 10.85 -3.82
N SER A 292 4.73 11.51 -4.79
CA SER A 292 3.41 11.16 -5.31
C SER A 292 3.41 9.80 -6.04
N ALA A 293 4.56 9.38 -6.60
CA ALA A 293 4.78 8.04 -7.14
C ALA A 293 4.33 6.92 -6.19
N HIS A 294 4.49 7.12 -4.88
CA HIS A 294 4.07 6.15 -3.86
C HIS A 294 2.54 5.95 -3.80
N SER A 295 1.76 6.91 -4.31
CA SER A 295 0.30 6.96 -4.18
C SER A 295 -0.44 6.79 -5.50
N HIS A 296 0.25 6.83 -6.65
CA HIS A 296 -0.35 6.83 -7.98
C HIS A 296 -0.90 5.48 -8.45
N TYR A 297 -0.52 4.36 -7.81
CA TYR A 297 -0.86 2.99 -8.25
C TYR A 297 -2.33 2.72 -8.61
N PHE A 298 -3.27 3.45 -7.99
CA PHE A 298 -4.71 3.28 -8.17
C PHE A 298 -5.32 4.31 -9.11
N ASP A 299 -4.55 5.32 -9.51
CA ASP A 299 -5.04 6.43 -10.31
C ASP A 299 -4.90 6.10 -11.80
N PRO A 300 -6.00 5.93 -12.54
CA PRO A 300 -5.94 5.57 -13.96
C PRO A 300 -5.38 6.68 -14.85
N ASP A 301 -5.30 7.93 -14.38
CA ASP A 301 -4.75 9.05 -15.14
C ASP A 301 -3.23 9.20 -14.90
N GLU A 302 -2.78 8.97 -13.67
CA GLU A 302 -1.35 9.10 -13.28
C GLU A 302 -0.54 7.80 -13.47
N ASP A 303 -1.13 6.63 -13.18
CA ASP A 303 -0.54 5.31 -13.43
C ASP A 303 -1.58 4.33 -14.01
N PRO A 304 -1.93 4.49 -15.30
CA PRO A 304 -2.89 3.62 -15.99
C PRO A 304 -2.47 2.15 -16.02
N VAL A 305 -1.16 1.86 -15.94
CA VAL A 305 -0.64 0.49 -16.03
C VAL A 305 -0.91 -0.24 -14.72
N SER A 306 -0.54 0.37 -13.59
CA SER A 306 -0.82 -0.19 -12.27
C SER A 306 -2.33 -0.30 -12.04
N ALA A 307 -3.10 0.77 -12.30
CA ALA A 307 -4.54 0.77 -12.07
C ALA A 307 -5.25 -0.34 -12.86
N ARG A 308 -4.83 -0.58 -14.11
CA ARG A 308 -5.32 -1.69 -14.94
C ARG A 308 -4.96 -3.06 -14.37
N ASN A 309 -3.73 -3.25 -13.91
CA ASN A 309 -3.30 -4.54 -13.35
C ASN A 309 -4.03 -4.85 -12.04
N ILE A 310 -4.19 -3.87 -11.15
CA ILE A 310 -5.01 -4.00 -9.94
C ILE A 310 -6.44 -4.39 -10.30
N ALA A 311 -7.06 -3.68 -11.24
CA ALA A 311 -8.41 -3.97 -11.69
C ALA A 311 -8.58 -5.39 -12.28
N ARG A 312 -7.59 -5.88 -13.04
CA ARG A 312 -7.59 -7.24 -13.59
C ARG A 312 -7.55 -8.29 -12.49
N VAL A 313 -6.67 -8.13 -11.50
CA VAL A 313 -6.60 -9.05 -10.35
C VAL A 313 -7.93 -9.04 -9.60
N VAL A 314 -8.47 -7.86 -9.25
CA VAL A 314 -9.77 -7.75 -8.56
C VAL A 314 -10.90 -8.44 -9.34
N ALA A 315 -10.88 -8.37 -10.67
CA ALA A 315 -11.84 -9.02 -11.55
C ALA A 315 -11.62 -10.53 -11.75
N GLY A 316 -10.70 -11.17 -11.02
CA GLY A 316 -10.37 -12.60 -11.16
C GLY A 316 -9.58 -12.92 -12.43
N LYS A 317 -8.93 -11.91 -13.02
CA LYS A 317 -8.15 -12.00 -14.27
C LYS A 317 -6.67 -11.76 -14.02
N GLY A 318 -6.15 -12.23 -12.89
CA GLY A 318 -4.75 -12.05 -12.51
C GLY A 318 -3.75 -12.68 -13.50
N ASN A 319 -4.18 -13.63 -14.33
CA ASN A 319 -3.41 -14.20 -15.44
C ASN A 319 -3.29 -13.27 -16.67
N GLU A 320 -4.03 -12.15 -16.71
CA GLU A 320 -4.00 -11.17 -17.79
C GLU A 320 -3.20 -9.91 -17.42
N ILE A 321 -2.52 -9.90 -16.26
CA ILE A 321 -1.69 -8.75 -15.87
C ILE A 321 -0.52 -8.57 -16.85
N ASP A 322 -0.05 -7.34 -16.96
CA ASP A 322 1.20 -7.05 -17.63
C ASP A 322 2.32 -7.34 -16.62
N HIS A 323 3.06 -8.43 -16.82
CA HIS A 323 4.11 -8.86 -15.90
C HIS A 323 5.35 -7.95 -15.99
N GLU A 324 6.03 -7.79 -14.86
CA GLU A 324 7.37 -7.20 -14.79
C GLU A 324 8.29 -8.21 -14.09
N GLU A 325 9.55 -8.29 -14.52
CA GLU A 325 10.52 -9.19 -13.88
C GLU A 325 10.71 -8.82 -12.40
N PRO A 326 10.82 -9.79 -11.49
CA PRO A 326 11.21 -9.54 -10.11
C PRO A 326 12.53 -8.74 -10.02
N ARG A 327 12.67 -7.96 -8.94
CA ARG A 327 13.92 -7.24 -8.65
C ARG A 327 15.03 -8.20 -8.22
#